data_AF-A0A382LBW9-F1
#
_entry.id   AF-A0A382LBW9-F1
#
_cell.length_a   1.000
_cell.length_b   1.000
_cell.length_c   1.000
_cell.angle_alpha   90.00
_cell.angle_beta   90.00
_cell.angle_gamma   90.00
#
_symmetry.space_group_name_H-M   'P 1'
#
loop_
_entity.id
_entity.type
_entity.pdbx_description
1 polymer ?
#
loop_
_entity_poly.entity_id
_entity_poly.type
_entity_poly.pdbx_seq_one_letter_code
_entity_poly.pdbx_strand_id
1 'polypeptide(L)' 'MTEKNNYDAIVVGSGITGGWASKELSEKGLKVLLLERGGNVRHGIDYKTEHKPPWEFTYRDQGDRKLFNDEYKIQKQC' A
#
# COMPACT_ATOMS: atom_id res chain seq x y z
N MET A 1 9.76 -23.37 16.41
CA MET A 1 8.68 -22.83 17.25
C MET A 1 8.36 -21.45 16.72
N THR A 2 7.12 -21.18 16.30
CA THR A 2 6.75 -19.88 15.75
C THR A 2 6.57 -18.90 16.92
N GLU A 3 7.54 -18.01 17.11
CA GLU A 3 7.43 -16.88 18.05
C GLU A 3 6.18 -16.05 17.67
N LYS A 4 5.18 -16.02 18.57
CA LYS A 4 4.02 -15.15 18.38
C LYS A 4 4.43 -13.72 18.71
N ASN A 5 4.65 -12.92 17.68
CA ASN A 5 4.83 -11.48 17.84
C ASN A 5 3.50 -10.86 18.29
N ASN A 6 3.46 -10.37 19.54
CA ASN A 6 2.34 -9.56 20.02
C ASN A 6 2.52 -8.12 19.53
N TYR A 7 1.43 -7.51 19.05
CA TYR A 7 1.32 -6.11 18.63
C TYR A 7 0.06 -5.53 19.27
N ASP A 8 0.10 -4.24 19.63
CA ASP A 8 -1.06 -3.56 20.22
C ASP A 8 -2.04 -3.09 19.13
N ALA A 9 -1.52 -2.80 17.94
CA ALA A 9 -2.33 -2.43 16.78
C ALA A 9 -1.72 -2.99 15.48
N ILE A 10 -2.59 -3.39 14.55
CA ILE A 10 -2.22 -3.76 13.19
C ILE A 10 -2.90 -2.79 12.23
N VAL A 11 -2.12 -2.11 11.41
CA VAL A 11 -2.58 -1.21 10.36
C VAL A 11 -2.36 -1.89 9.02
N VAL A 12 -3.42 -2.01 8.22
CA VAL A 12 -3.38 -2.61 6.88
C VAL A 12 -3.54 -1.50 5.84
N GLY A 13 -2.49 -1.29 5.07
CA GLY A 13 -2.32 -0.23 4.09
C GLY A 13 -1.43 0.90 4.60
N SER A 14 -0.34 1.21 3.90
CA SER A 14 0.55 2.36 4.17
C SER A 14 0.22 3.58 3.32
N GLY A 15 -1.02 3.69 2.85
CA GLY A 15 -1.53 4.88 2.19
C GLY A 15 -1.53 6.10 3.13
N ILE A 16 -2.05 7.23 2.64
CA ILE A 16 -1.98 8.51 3.36
C ILE A 16 -2.48 8.44 4.81
N THR A 17 -3.64 7.80 5.02
CA THR A 17 -4.26 7.67 6.35
C THR A 17 -3.59 6.59 7.19
N GLY A 18 -3.22 5.46 6.58
CA GLY A 18 -2.60 4.35 7.30
C GLY A 18 -1.23 4.71 7.84
N GLY A 19 -0.41 5.41 7.05
CA GLY A 19 0.87 5.93 7.52
C GLY A 19 0.73 6.91 8.69
N TRP A 20 -0.26 7.81 8.64
CA TRP A 20 -0.53 8.74 9.74
C TRP A 20 -1.01 7.99 10.99
N ALA A 21 -1.97 7.08 10.86
CA ALA A 21 -2.44 6.27 11.98
C ALA A 21 -1.29 5.48 12.63
N SER A 22 -0.43 4.83 11.83
CA SER A 22 0.74 4.13 12.34
C SER A 22 1.71 5.04 13.08
N LYS A 23 2.00 6.23 12.53
CA LYS A 23 2.86 7.22 13.18
C LYS A 23 2.28 7.64 14.53
N GLU A 24 1.02 8.08 14.57
CA GLU A 24 0.39 8.58 15.79
C GLU A 24 0.34 7.50 16.89
N LEU A 25 -0.02 6.26 16.53
CA LEU A 25 -0.06 5.14 17.47
C LEU A 25 1.35 4.78 17.98
N SER A 26 2.35 4.78 17.09
CA SER A 26 3.74 4.50 17.48
C SER A 26 4.33 5.58 18.39
N GLU A 27 4.01 6.86 18.16
CA GLU A 27 4.48 7.99 18.98
C GLU A 27 3.87 7.97 20.39
N LYS A 28 2.68 7.35 20.53
CA LYS A 28 2.03 7.08 21.82
C LYS A 28 2.60 5.85 22.54
N GLY A 29 3.63 5.20 21.99
CA GLY A 29 4.35 4.09 22.62
C GLY A 29 3.77 2.70 22.33
N LEU A 30 2.81 2.58 21.42
CA LEU A 30 2.22 1.30 21.02
C LEU A 30 3.14 0.54 20.06
N LYS A 31 3.18 -0.79 20.18
CA LYS A 31 3.86 -1.66 19.22
C LYS A 31 2.94 -1.92 18.03
N VAL A 32 3.17 -1.19 16.94
CA VAL A 32 2.33 -1.22 15.74
C VAL A 32 2.96 -2.07 14.64
N LEU A 33 2.15 -2.94 14.01
CA LEU A 33 2.49 -3.62 12.76
C LEU A 33 1.80 -2.90 11.59
N LEU A 34 2.56 -2.43 10.62
CA LEU A 34 2.03 -1.87 9.36
C LEU A 34 2.29 -2.86 8.22
N LEU A 35 1.23 -3.24 7.50
CA LEU A 35 1.30 -4.12 6.34
C LEU A 35 0.87 -3.37 5.09
N GLU A 36 1.62 -3.48 4.00
CA GLU A 36 1.28 -2.89 2.70
C GLU A 36 1.44 -3.94 1.59
N ARG A 37 0.56 -3.89 0.58
CA ARG A 37 0.63 -4.78 -0.59
C ARG A 37 1.81 -4.39 -1.49
N GLY A 38 2.04 -3.09 -1.65
CA GLY A 38 3.13 -2.52 -2.44
C GLY A 38 4.53 -2.76 -1.87
N GLY A 39 5.54 -2.47 -2.69
CA GLY A 39 6.94 -2.46 -2.25
C GLY A 39 7.31 -1.22 -1.45
N ASN A 40 8.50 -1.21 -0.85
CA ASN A 40 9.03 -0.03 -0.16
C ASN A 40 9.37 1.06 -1.19
N VAL A 41 8.70 2.22 -1.09
CA VAL A 41 8.90 3.38 -1.97
C VAL A 41 9.43 4.53 -1.12
N ARG A 42 10.65 5.00 -1.40
CA ARG A 42 11.23 6.15 -0.69
C ARG A 42 10.89 7.45 -1.40
N HIS A 43 10.42 8.42 -0.63
CA HIS A 43 10.12 9.77 -1.10
C HIS A 43 11.34 10.39 -1.80
N GLY A 44 11.12 10.94 -3.00
CA GLY A 44 12.14 11.64 -3.78
C GLY A 44 13.15 10.75 -4.51
N ILE A 45 13.12 9.43 -4.33
CA ILE A 45 14.05 8.50 -4.99
C ILE A 45 13.30 7.55 -5.92
N ASP A 46 12.25 6.91 -5.43
CA ASP A 46 11.62 5.78 -6.10
C ASP A 46 10.38 6.19 -6.94
N TYR A 47 10.22 7.50 -7.19
CA TYR A 47 9.11 8.11 -7.95
C TYR A 47 9.31 7.99 -9.46
N LYS A 48 9.11 6.77 -10.00
CA LYS A 48 9.36 6.46 -11.42
C LYS A 48 8.31 6.98 -12.41
N THR A 49 7.13 7.30 -11.92
CA THR A 49 5.95 7.65 -12.73
C THR A 49 5.44 9.05 -12.46
N GLU A 50 6.08 9.78 -11.54
CA GLU A 50 5.71 11.14 -11.22
C GLU A 50 5.83 12.03 -12.46
N HIS A 51 4.84 12.89 -12.69
CA HIS A 51 4.71 13.78 -13.85
C HIS A 51 4.60 13.12 -15.23
N LYS A 52 4.54 11.79 -15.32
CA LYS A 52 4.28 11.14 -16.62
C LYS A 52 2.86 11.43 -17.09
N PRO A 53 2.67 11.80 -18.37
CA PRO A 53 1.34 12.00 -18.90
C PRO A 53 0.61 10.67 -19.12
N PRO A 54 -0.74 10.65 -19.10
CA PRO A 54 -1.53 9.43 -19.19
C PRO A 54 -1.23 8.57 -20.43
N TRP A 55 -0.85 9.17 -21.56
CA TRP A 55 -0.58 8.43 -22.81
C TRP A 55 0.74 7.64 -22.81
N GLU A 56 1.65 7.90 -21.88
CA GLU A 56 2.90 7.11 -21.73
C GLU A 56 2.69 5.81 -20.96
N PHE A 57 1.59 5.68 -20.20
CA PHE A 57 1.28 4.46 -19.47
C PHE A 57 0.67 3.42 -20.41
N THR A 58 1.14 2.17 -20.33
CA THR A 58 0.66 1.02 -21.12
C THR A 58 -0.86 0.91 -21.16
N TYR A 59 -1.52 1.18 -20.04
CA TYR A 59 -2.97 1.09 -19.89
C TYR A 59 -3.67 2.44 -19.73
N ARG A 60 -3.00 3.54 -20.07
CA ARG A 60 -3.53 4.91 -19.94
C ARG A 60 -4.18 5.19 -18.58
N ASP A 61 -3.50 4.77 -17.53
CA ASP A 61 -3.93 4.88 -16.13
C ASP A 61 -5.19 4.07 -15.75
N GLN A 62 -5.69 3.19 -16.63
CA GLN A 62 -6.87 2.34 -16.34
C GLN A 62 -6.54 0.96 -15.76
N GLY A 63 -5.25 0.61 -15.64
CA GLY A 63 -4.79 -0.70 -15.18
C GLY A 63 -5.05 -1.85 -16.17
N ASP A 64 -4.55 -3.04 -15.83
CA ASP A 64 -4.70 -4.23 -16.66
C ASP A 64 -6.09 -4.87 -16.46
N ARG A 65 -6.98 -4.63 -17.42
CA ARG A 65 -8.36 -5.15 -17.38
C ARG A 65 -8.43 -6.68 -17.34
N LYS A 66 -7.48 -7.38 -17.97
CA LYS A 66 -7.49 -8.84 -18.00
C LYS A 66 -7.10 -9.39 -16.63
N LEU A 67 -6.01 -8.89 -16.06
CA LEU A 67 -5.55 -9.24 -14.71
C LEU A 67 -6.66 -9.02 -13.67
N PHE A 68 -7.34 -7.87 -13.72
CA PHE A 68 -8.40 -7.53 -12.76
C PHE A 68 -9.58 -8.49 -12.83
N ASN A 69 -9.96 -8.92 -14.04
CA ASN A 69 -11.06 -9.86 -14.22
C ASN A 69 -10.74 -11.27 -13.71
N ASP A 70 -9.51 -11.72 -13.95
CA ASP A 70 -9.05 -13.09 -13.69
C ASP A 70 -8.65 -13.29 -12.21
N GLU A 71 -7.87 -12.36 -11.64
CA GLU A 71 -7.24 -12.54 -10.33
C GLU A 71 -7.91 -11.75 -9.19
N TYR A 72 -8.46 -10.56 -9.46
CA TYR A 72 -8.93 -9.65 -8.41
C TYR A 72 -10.46 -9.59 -8.32
N LYS A 73 -11.07 -10.74 -7.98
CA LYS A 73 -12.53 -10.92 -7.93
C LYS A 73 -13.27 -9.93 -7.01
N ILE A 74 -12.63 -9.50 -5.92
CA ILE A 74 -13.23 -8.56 -4.95
C ILE A 74 -12.95 -7.12 -5.39
N GLN A 75 -11.70 -6.77 -5.71
CA GLN A 75 -11.31 -5.40 -6.02
C GLN A 75 -11.96 -4.87 -7.31
N LYS A 76 -12.35 -5.74 -8.25
CA LYS A 76 -13.07 -5.32 -9.47
C LYS A 76 -14.52 -4.86 -9.21
N GLN A 77 -15.05 -5.05 -8.00
CA GLN A 77 -16.41 -4.67 -7.63
C GLN A 77 -16.48 -3.25 -7.05
N CYS A 78 -15.32 -2.66 -6.75
CA CYS A 78 -15.18 -1.35 -6.12
C CYS A 78 -15.09 -0.23 -7.17
#